data_AF-A0A3N5TWN5-F1
#
_entry.id   AF-A0A3N5TWN5-F1
#
_cell.length_a   1.000
_cell.length_b   1.000
_cell.length_c   1.000
_cell.angle_alpha   90.00
_cell.angle_beta   90.00
_cell.angle_gamma   90.00
#
_symmetry.space_group_name_H-M   'P 1'
#
loop_
_entity.id
_entity.type
_entity.pdbx_description
1 polymer ?
#
loop_
_entity_poly.entity_id
_entity_poly.type
_entity_poly.pdbx_seq_one_letter_code
_entity_poly.pdbx_strand_id
1 'polypeptide(L)'
;KRAGERGEGKWIKISWEEAVAEVAKKLGDIREKGDSASVACISGSDKGTVPALFRRFLSVFGSPNFMRMPSIQDSYEIANNVSMGFNAQAGFDLEKADFILSFGSGLIEGWGSPVRMIRANSAWRKAGIKVVQIEPRLSNSAAKSDKWIPVNPGTEYALALGLAHVIIRESLYRNDFVHAGAAGFIRFRDLVLSGYSPDSVEKITGIKKETIESLASDFARSGRPVAICGRGQGKSQSSLGELLAVQALNALAGNIGKEGGVYACNDPA
;
A
#
# COMPACT_ATOMS: atom_id res chain seq x y z
N LYS A 1 -8.82 31.25 20.91
CA LYS A 1 -7.51 31.94 20.72
C LYS A 1 -6.53 31.54 21.81
N ARG A 2 -5.25 31.37 21.50
CA ARG A 2 -4.21 31.07 22.50
C ARG A 2 -4.00 32.30 23.40
N ALA A 3 -3.99 32.10 24.71
CA ALA A 3 -3.89 33.18 25.71
C ALA A 3 -2.57 33.18 26.50
N GLY A 4 -1.65 32.28 26.15
CA GLY A 4 -0.32 32.16 26.75
C GLY A 4 0.73 31.71 25.74
N GLU A 5 1.88 31.24 26.24
CA GLU A 5 2.95 30.73 25.40
C GLU A 5 2.55 29.44 24.67
N ARG A 6 3.28 29.13 23.59
CA ARG A 6 3.01 27.93 22.80
C ARG A 6 3.29 26.69 23.66
N GLY A 7 2.26 25.86 23.88
CA GLY A 7 2.36 24.62 24.64
C GLY A 7 1.74 24.67 26.04
N GLU A 8 1.40 25.85 26.57
CA GLU A 8 0.81 25.98 27.90
C GLU A 8 -0.63 25.48 28.02
N GLY A 9 -1.31 25.23 26.89
CA GLY A 9 -2.71 24.79 26.88
C GLY A 9 -3.72 25.85 27.36
N LYS A 10 -3.33 27.13 27.48
CA LYS A 10 -4.21 28.24 27.89
C LYS A 10 -4.97 28.82 26.70
N TRP A 11 -6.31 28.77 26.73
CA TRP A 11 -7.18 29.21 25.64
C TRP A 11 -8.31 30.14 26.13
N ILE A 12 -8.65 31.13 25.31
CA ILE A 12 -9.85 31.97 25.48
C ILE A 12 -10.81 31.78 24.29
N LYS A 13 -12.11 31.93 24.57
CA LYS A 13 -13.17 31.90 23.55
C LYS A 13 -13.21 33.25 22.81
N ILE A 14 -13.42 33.20 21.49
CA ILE A 14 -13.57 34.36 20.60
C ILE A 14 -14.65 34.04 19.56
N SER A 15 -15.18 35.04 18.85
CA SER A 15 -16.14 34.82 17.76
C SER A 15 -15.48 34.26 16.50
N TRP A 16 -16.28 33.78 15.54
CA TRP A 16 -15.78 33.34 14.24
C TRP A 16 -15.23 34.50 13.42
N GLU A 17 -15.90 35.65 13.46
CA GLU A 17 -15.49 36.87 12.79
C GLU A 17 -14.11 37.33 13.32
N GLU A 18 -13.92 37.32 14.64
CA GLU A 18 -12.64 37.64 15.28
C GLU A 18 -11.53 36.66 14.88
N ALA A 19 -11.84 35.36 14.84
CA ALA A 19 -10.87 34.32 14.48
C ALA A 19 -10.41 34.45 13.02
N VAL A 20 -11.35 34.65 12.11
CA VAL A 20 -11.07 34.84 10.67
C VAL A 20 -10.29 36.12 10.44
N ALA A 21 -10.67 37.23 11.09
CA ALA A 21 -9.96 38.50 10.98
C ALA A 21 -8.51 38.41 11.46
N GLU A 22 -8.25 37.70 12.57
CA GLU A 22 -6.89 37.51 13.09
C GLU A 22 -6.01 36.69 12.13
N VAL A 23 -6.56 35.63 11.53
CA VAL A 23 -5.85 34.80 10.55
C VAL A 23 -5.62 35.58 9.25
N ALA A 24 -6.63 36.28 8.74
CA ALA A 24 -6.53 37.09 7.53
C ALA A 24 -5.48 38.20 7.67
N LYS A 25 -5.42 38.88 8.82
CA LYS A 25 -4.39 39.89 9.09
C LYS A 25 -2.98 39.30 9.02
N LYS A 26 -2.72 38.19 9.72
CA LYS A 26 -1.41 37.53 9.70
C LYS A 26 -0.99 37.07 8.32
N LEU A 27 -1.93 36.54 7.54
CA LEU A 27 -1.68 36.15 6.15
C LEU A 27 -1.39 37.37 5.26
N GLY A 28 -2.10 38.48 5.48
CA GLY A 28 -1.82 39.77 4.84
C GLY A 28 -0.40 40.25 5.14
N ASP A 29 -0.01 40.31 6.41
CA ASP A 29 1.32 40.72 6.85
C ASP A 29 2.44 39.86 6.22
N ILE A 30 2.23 38.55 6.09
CA ILE A 30 3.18 37.64 5.44
C ILE A 30 3.30 37.95 3.95
N ARG A 31 2.17 38.18 3.27
CA ARG A 31 2.13 38.49 1.84
C ARG A 31 2.77 39.84 1.53
N GLU A 32 2.51 40.87 2.33
CA GLU A 32 3.10 42.21 2.17
C GLU A 32 4.63 42.20 2.31
N LYS A 33 5.16 41.30 3.13
CA LYS A 33 6.61 41.07 3.26
C LYS A 33 7.23 40.28 2.10
N GLY A 34 6.42 39.82 1.14
CA GLY A 34 6.86 38.98 0.03
C GLY A 34 7.18 37.53 0.43
N ASP A 35 6.72 37.07 1.60
CA ASP A 35 7.03 35.75 2.16
C ASP A 35 5.87 34.76 2.04
N SER A 36 5.05 34.87 0.98
CA SER A 36 3.89 34.00 0.80
C SER A 36 4.23 32.51 0.84
N ALA A 37 5.44 32.14 0.40
CA ALA A 37 5.91 30.76 0.39
C ALA A 37 6.06 30.14 1.80
N SER A 38 6.15 30.93 2.89
CA SER A 38 6.29 30.38 4.24
C SER A 38 4.99 29.81 4.82
N VAL A 39 3.84 30.08 4.20
CA VAL A 39 2.55 29.55 4.64
C VAL A 39 2.37 28.12 4.16
N ALA A 40 2.10 27.18 5.07
CA ALA A 40 1.78 25.80 4.72
C ALA A 40 0.34 25.43 5.14
N CYS A 41 -0.30 24.57 4.36
CA CYS A 41 -1.56 23.92 4.72
C CYS A 41 -1.31 22.42 4.84
N ILE A 42 -1.60 21.85 6.02
CA ILE A 42 -1.53 20.41 6.25
C ILE A 42 -2.98 19.89 6.29
N SER A 43 -3.35 19.12 5.28
CA SER A 43 -4.68 18.50 5.17
C SER A 43 -4.62 17.02 5.52
N GLY A 44 -5.73 16.47 6.05
CA GLY A 44 -5.86 15.04 6.28
C GLY A 44 -6.01 14.20 5.00
N SER A 45 -6.30 14.85 3.87
CA SER A 45 -6.47 14.26 2.54
C SER A 45 -6.15 15.30 1.47
N ASP A 46 -5.73 14.87 0.29
CA ASP A 46 -5.62 15.67 -0.93
C ASP A 46 -6.84 15.46 -1.86
N LYS A 47 -7.78 14.61 -1.46
CA LYS A 47 -9.01 14.29 -2.18
C LYS A 47 -10.22 14.99 -1.59
N GLY A 48 -11.13 15.42 -2.46
CA GLY A 48 -12.39 16.07 -2.11
C GLY A 48 -12.37 17.59 -2.22
N THR A 49 -13.53 18.19 -1.94
CA THR A 49 -13.77 19.63 -2.17
C THR A 49 -12.99 20.54 -1.24
N VAL A 50 -12.83 20.15 0.03
CA VAL A 50 -12.09 20.95 1.03
C VAL A 50 -10.59 21.05 0.69
N PRO A 51 -9.86 19.94 0.41
CA PRO A 51 -8.49 20.00 -0.10
C PRO A 51 -8.34 20.78 -1.41
N ALA A 52 -9.29 20.65 -2.34
CA ALA A 52 -9.29 21.41 -3.58
C ALA A 52 -9.39 22.93 -3.32
N LEU A 53 -10.25 23.34 -2.39
CA LEU A 53 -10.38 24.74 -1.97
C LEU A 53 -9.08 25.26 -1.34
N PHE A 54 -8.45 24.50 -0.45
CA PHE A 54 -7.17 24.90 0.15
C PHE A 54 -6.03 24.97 -0.85
N ARG A 55 -5.94 24.03 -1.81
CA ARG A 55 -4.98 24.12 -2.91
C ARG A 55 -5.18 25.39 -3.72
N ARG A 56 -6.42 25.67 -4.14
CA ARG A 56 -6.75 26.91 -4.87
C ARG A 56 -6.41 28.16 -4.06
N PHE A 57 -6.71 28.16 -2.76
CA PHE A 57 -6.37 29.26 -1.87
C PHE A 57 -4.86 29.50 -1.83
N LEU A 58 -4.05 28.46 -1.60
CA LEU A 58 -2.59 28.59 -1.56
C LEU A 58 -2.00 29.02 -2.91
N SER A 59 -2.52 28.50 -4.03
CA SER A 59 -2.10 28.93 -5.37
C SER A 59 -2.32 30.43 -5.60
N VAL A 60 -3.47 30.97 -5.18
CA VAL A 60 -3.76 32.41 -5.29
C VAL A 60 -2.96 33.24 -4.28
N PHE A 61 -2.72 32.70 -3.08
CA PHE A 61 -1.92 33.34 -2.05
C PHE A 61 -0.43 33.44 -2.43
N GLY A 62 0.06 32.49 -3.25
CA GLY A 62 1.45 32.39 -3.68
C GLY A 62 2.28 31.42 -2.86
N SER A 63 1.66 30.39 -2.27
CA SER A 63 2.36 29.32 -1.55
C SER A 63 2.26 27.99 -2.30
N PRO A 64 3.37 27.25 -2.47
CA PRO A 64 3.35 25.89 -3.00
C PRO A 64 3.09 24.83 -1.92
N ASN A 65 3.02 25.21 -0.64
CA ASN A 65 3.12 24.28 0.48
C ASN A 65 1.76 23.70 0.91
N PHE A 66 1.08 23.02 -0.03
CA PHE A 66 -0.03 22.12 0.31
C PHE A 66 0.53 20.73 0.61
N MET A 67 0.28 20.23 1.82
CA MET A 67 0.83 18.97 2.29
C MET A 67 -0.28 18.09 2.86
N ARG A 68 -0.09 16.77 2.76
CA ARG A 68 -0.86 15.79 3.52
C ARG A 68 0.08 14.75 4.11
N MET A 69 -0.41 14.00 5.09
CA MET A 69 0.32 12.82 5.56
C MET A 69 0.34 11.75 4.46
N PRO A 70 1.52 11.18 4.16
CA PRO A 70 1.61 10.11 3.19
C PRO A 70 1.03 8.82 3.75
N SER A 71 0.59 7.95 2.85
CA SER A 71 -0.10 6.70 3.10
C SER A 71 0.52 5.57 2.27
N ILE A 72 -0.02 4.35 2.39
CA ILE A 72 0.40 3.23 1.54
C ILE A 72 0.12 3.47 0.06
N GLN A 73 -0.93 4.24 -0.27
CA GLN A 73 -1.29 4.49 -1.66
C GLN A 73 -0.24 5.32 -2.39
N ASP A 74 0.46 6.22 -1.70
CA ASP A 74 1.62 6.92 -2.26
C ASP A 74 2.74 5.94 -2.66
N SER A 75 3.01 4.96 -1.79
CA SER A 75 3.99 3.92 -2.09
C SER A 75 3.55 3.06 -3.28
N TYR A 76 2.25 2.75 -3.39
CA TYR A 76 1.68 2.02 -4.54
C TYR A 76 1.72 2.83 -5.83
N GLU A 77 1.42 4.13 -5.80
CA GLU A 77 1.51 5.02 -6.95
C GLU A 77 2.95 5.06 -7.48
N ILE A 78 3.95 5.19 -6.59
CA ILE A 78 5.36 5.12 -6.97
C ILE A 78 5.70 3.74 -7.54
N ALA A 79 5.28 2.65 -6.88
CA ALA A 79 5.55 1.29 -7.34
C ALA A 79 4.96 1.04 -8.73
N ASN A 80 3.70 1.40 -8.95
CA ASN A 80 3.00 1.30 -10.24
C ASN A 80 3.68 2.14 -11.31
N ASN A 81 4.17 3.33 -10.96
CA ASN A 81 4.84 4.21 -11.90
C ASN A 81 6.16 3.59 -12.38
N VAL A 82 6.99 3.09 -11.45
CA VAL A 82 8.30 2.53 -11.81
C VAL A 82 8.21 1.12 -12.41
N SER A 83 7.17 0.33 -12.08
CA SER A 83 7.01 -1.04 -12.56
C SER A 83 6.19 -1.16 -13.84
N MET A 84 5.12 -0.37 -13.97
CA MET A 84 4.14 -0.47 -15.06
C MET A 84 3.96 0.83 -15.84
N GLY A 85 4.59 1.94 -15.42
CA GLY A 85 4.44 3.25 -16.08
C GLY A 85 3.15 4.00 -15.75
N PHE A 86 2.35 3.50 -14.79
CA PHE A 86 1.08 4.12 -14.41
C PHE A 86 1.24 4.96 -13.14
N ASN A 87 0.88 6.24 -13.21
CA ASN A 87 0.71 7.06 -12.00
C ASN A 87 -0.72 6.91 -11.49
N ALA A 88 -0.97 5.81 -10.78
CA ALA A 88 -2.31 5.38 -10.37
C ALA A 88 -2.28 4.62 -9.04
N GLN A 89 -3.39 4.67 -8.31
CA GLN A 89 -3.56 3.92 -7.07
C GLN A 89 -3.69 2.43 -7.33
N ALA A 90 -3.32 1.61 -6.35
CA ALA A 90 -3.54 0.17 -6.44
C ALA A 90 -4.97 -0.18 -5.97
N GLY A 91 -5.75 -0.74 -6.89
CA GLY A 91 -7.02 -1.41 -6.61
C GLY A 91 -6.83 -2.92 -6.57
N PHE A 92 -7.54 -3.58 -5.66
CA PHE A 92 -7.51 -5.03 -5.51
C PHE A 92 -8.93 -5.57 -5.57
N ASP A 93 -9.20 -6.51 -6.46
CA ASP A 93 -10.51 -7.16 -6.61
C ASP A 93 -10.60 -8.40 -5.70
N LEU A 94 -10.53 -8.15 -4.40
CA LEU A 94 -10.41 -9.22 -3.41
C LEU A 94 -11.68 -10.09 -3.31
N GLU A 95 -12.83 -9.58 -3.71
CA GLU A 95 -14.11 -10.30 -3.71
C GLU A 95 -14.16 -11.42 -4.76
N LYS A 96 -13.32 -11.34 -5.79
CA LYS A 96 -13.26 -12.32 -6.89
C LYS A 96 -12.00 -13.20 -6.85
N ALA A 97 -11.06 -12.90 -5.97
CA ALA A 97 -9.87 -13.73 -5.77
C ALA A 97 -10.23 -15.10 -5.20
N ASP A 98 -9.48 -16.14 -5.59
CA ASP A 98 -9.60 -17.49 -5.03
C ASP A 98 -8.46 -17.89 -4.07
N PHE A 99 -7.41 -17.08 -4.03
CA PHE A 99 -6.30 -17.19 -3.09
C PHE A 99 -5.79 -15.79 -2.75
N ILE A 100 -5.75 -15.45 -1.46
CA ILE A 100 -5.30 -14.15 -0.97
C ILE A 100 -4.02 -14.34 -0.17
N LEU A 101 -2.94 -13.73 -0.64
CA LEU A 101 -1.63 -13.72 0.01
C LEU A 101 -1.36 -12.32 0.58
N SER A 102 -1.45 -12.17 1.89
CA SER A 102 -1.42 -10.87 2.56
C SER A 102 -0.14 -10.68 3.37
N PHE A 103 0.67 -9.69 3.01
CA PHE A 103 1.90 -9.29 3.72
C PHE A 103 1.61 -8.10 4.63
N GLY A 104 1.48 -8.37 5.94
CA GLY A 104 1.29 -7.35 6.98
C GLY A 104 -0.02 -6.59 6.97
N SER A 105 -0.90 -6.83 5.98
CA SER A 105 -2.11 -6.05 5.77
C SER A 105 -3.16 -6.44 6.81
N GLY A 106 -3.61 -5.48 7.62
CA GLY A 106 -4.66 -5.68 8.62
C GLY A 106 -6.03 -5.76 7.96
N LEU A 107 -6.27 -6.81 7.17
CA LEU A 107 -7.42 -6.95 6.28
C LEU A 107 -8.76 -6.68 6.96
N ILE A 108 -8.93 -7.16 8.19
CA ILE A 108 -10.15 -6.93 8.98
C ILE A 108 -9.93 -5.97 10.16
N GLU A 109 -8.79 -5.27 10.18
CA GLU A 109 -8.38 -4.29 11.19
C GLU A 109 -8.40 -2.85 10.66
N GLY A 110 -9.04 -2.62 9.51
CA GLY A 110 -9.21 -1.29 8.91
C GLY A 110 -8.26 -0.99 7.75
N TRP A 111 -7.63 -2.01 7.16
CA TRP A 111 -6.98 -1.87 5.86
C TRP A 111 -8.04 -1.60 4.77
N GLY A 112 -7.81 -0.59 3.93
CA GLY A 112 -8.81 -0.19 2.93
C GLY A 112 -10.13 0.29 3.55
N SER A 113 -11.27 -0.05 2.94
CA SER A 113 -12.60 0.29 3.46
C SER A 113 -13.07 -0.78 4.46
N PRO A 114 -13.25 -0.46 5.76
CA PRO A 114 -13.59 -1.47 6.77
C PRO A 114 -14.87 -2.24 6.46
N VAL A 115 -15.91 -1.55 5.97
CA VAL A 115 -17.19 -2.19 5.62
C VAL A 115 -17.01 -3.15 4.44
N ARG A 116 -16.26 -2.74 3.40
CA ARG A 116 -15.95 -3.59 2.26
C ARG A 116 -15.18 -4.84 2.70
N MET A 117 -14.13 -4.65 3.50
CA MET A 117 -13.27 -5.76 3.91
C MET A 117 -13.96 -6.76 4.84
N ILE A 118 -14.80 -6.29 5.77
CA ILE A 118 -15.58 -7.19 6.63
C ILE A 118 -16.57 -8.01 5.79
N ARG A 119 -17.20 -7.38 4.78
CA ARG A 119 -18.07 -8.10 3.84
C ARG A 119 -17.30 -9.11 3.01
N ALA A 120 -16.13 -8.72 2.48
CA ALA A 120 -15.26 -9.60 1.70
C ALA A 120 -14.81 -10.81 2.53
N ASN A 121 -14.36 -10.60 3.78
CA ASN A 121 -14.01 -11.68 4.71
C ASN A 121 -15.17 -12.65 4.98
N SER A 122 -16.41 -12.15 5.09
CA SER A 122 -17.58 -13.03 5.21
C SER A 122 -17.81 -13.86 3.94
N ALA A 123 -17.63 -13.25 2.76
CA ALA A 123 -17.76 -13.94 1.47
C ALA A 123 -16.67 -15.01 1.28
N TRP A 124 -15.42 -14.69 1.59
CA TRP A 124 -14.29 -15.63 1.50
C TRP A 124 -14.54 -16.89 2.34
N ARG A 125 -15.00 -16.72 3.59
CA ARG A 125 -15.33 -17.83 4.47
C ARG A 125 -16.47 -18.71 3.95
N LYS A 126 -17.50 -18.11 3.35
CA LYS A 126 -18.63 -18.86 2.76
C LYS A 126 -18.21 -19.64 1.50
N ALA A 127 -17.32 -19.06 0.70
CA ALA A 127 -16.85 -19.65 -0.54
C ALA A 127 -15.63 -20.58 -0.36
N GLY A 128 -15.04 -20.66 0.84
CA GLY A 128 -13.85 -21.46 1.10
C GLY A 128 -12.59 -20.90 0.43
N ILE A 129 -12.51 -19.58 0.24
CA ILE A 129 -11.35 -18.91 -0.35
C ILE A 129 -10.18 -18.96 0.63
N LYS A 130 -9.00 -19.34 0.12
CA LYS A 130 -7.78 -19.45 0.94
C LYS A 130 -7.20 -18.06 1.21
N VAL A 131 -7.06 -17.70 2.48
CA VAL A 131 -6.39 -16.48 2.94
C VAL A 131 -5.15 -16.86 3.74
N VAL A 132 -3.97 -16.50 3.23
CA VAL A 132 -2.69 -16.68 3.91
C VAL A 132 -2.19 -15.31 4.40
N GLN A 133 -2.04 -15.17 5.71
CA GLN A 133 -1.57 -13.95 6.35
C GLN A 133 -0.11 -14.12 6.78
N ILE A 134 0.77 -13.27 6.25
CA ILE A 134 2.20 -13.22 6.53
C ILE A 134 2.46 -11.97 7.37
N GLU A 135 2.80 -12.15 8.65
CA GLU A 135 3.21 -11.06 9.53
C GLU A 135 3.83 -11.60 10.83
N PRO A 136 4.65 -10.82 11.54
CA PRO A 136 5.35 -11.31 12.75
C PRO A 136 4.44 -11.60 13.94
N ARG A 137 3.29 -10.93 14.03
CA ARG A 137 2.35 -11.05 15.17
C ARG A 137 1.10 -11.82 14.76
N LEU A 138 0.48 -12.53 15.69
CA LEU A 138 -0.86 -13.07 15.49
C LEU A 138 -1.90 -11.93 15.62
N SER A 139 -2.12 -11.20 14.53
CA SER A 139 -3.14 -10.15 14.45
C SER A 139 -4.57 -10.72 14.42
N ASN A 140 -5.60 -9.86 14.44
CA ASN A 140 -6.97 -10.32 14.24
C ASN A 140 -7.13 -10.89 12.82
N SER A 141 -6.46 -10.28 11.84
CA SER A 141 -6.45 -10.74 10.45
C SER A 141 -5.77 -12.12 10.35
N ALA A 142 -4.64 -12.31 11.01
CA ALA A 142 -3.95 -13.60 11.07
C ALA A 142 -4.80 -14.67 11.76
N ALA A 143 -5.39 -14.35 12.92
CA ALA A 143 -6.26 -15.26 13.67
C ALA A 143 -7.55 -15.64 12.92
N LYS A 144 -7.94 -14.88 11.89
CA LYS A 144 -9.11 -15.14 11.06
C LYS A 144 -8.77 -15.64 9.65
N SER A 145 -7.49 -15.76 9.31
CA SER A 145 -6.98 -16.34 8.07
C SER A 145 -6.93 -17.87 8.13
N ASP A 146 -6.77 -18.53 6.99
CA ASP A 146 -6.61 -19.99 6.90
C ASP A 146 -5.22 -20.45 7.33
N LYS A 147 -4.21 -19.59 7.15
CA LYS A 147 -2.83 -19.86 7.55
C LYS A 147 -2.14 -18.57 7.94
N TRP A 148 -1.61 -18.55 9.16
CA TRP A 148 -0.68 -17.53 9.62
C TRP A 148 0.76 -18.00 9.41
N ILE A 149 1.60 -17.13 8.84
CA ILE A 149 3.03 -17.36 8.63
C ILE A 149 3.81 -16.30 9.43
N PRO A 150 4.43 -16.68 10.56
CA PRO A 150 5.14 -15.77 11.45
C PRO A 150 6.54 -15.43 10.92
N VAL A 151 6.59 -14.52 9.95
CA VAL A 151 7.86 -14.06 9.34
C VAL A 151 8.63 -13.15 10.30
N ASN A 152 9.97 -13.16 10.23
CA ASN A 152 10.80 -12.19 10.95
C ASN A 152 10.45 -10.74 10.53
N PRO A 153 10.27 -9.80 11.48
CA PRO A 153 9.91 -8.42 11.16
C PRO A 153 10.85 -7.76 10.15
N GLY A 154 10.30 -7.16 9.09
CA GLY A 154 11.10 -6.45 8.08
C GLY A 154 11.66 -7.32 6.97
N THR A 155 11.36 -8.62 6.99
CA THR A 155 11.86 -9.59 5.99
C THR A 155 10.79 -10.08 5.02
N GLU A 156 9.60 -9.46 5.05
CA GLU A 156 8.47 -9.79 4.17
C GLU A 156 8.85 -9.72 2.68
N TYR A 157 9.68 -8.73 2.30
CA TYR A 157 10.17 -8.58 0.93
C TYR A 157 11.01 -9.79 0.48
N ALA A 158 11.86 -10.32 1.37
CA ALA A 158 12.72 -11.47 1.08
C ALA A 158 11.88 -12.74 0.92
N LEU A 159 10.82 -12.89 1.71
CA LEU A 159 9.86 -13.98 1.53
C LEU A 159 9.16 -13.86 0.18
N ALA A 160 8.65 -12.68 -0.19
CA ALA A 160 8.01 -12.46 -1.49
C ALA A 160 8.94 -12.79 -2.67
N LEU A 161 10.21 -12.39 -2.61
CA LEU A 161 11.21 -12.74 -3.63
C LEU A 161 11.57 -14.24 -3.60
N GLY A 162 11.58 -14.89 -2.44
CA GLY A 162 11.72 -16.34 -2.32
C GLY A 162 10.58 -17.12 -2.96
N LEU A 163 9.34 -16.63 -2.83
CA LEU A 163 8.20 -17.21 -3.54
C LEU A 163 8.36 -17.03 -5.05
N ALA A 164 8.76 -15.83 -5.50
CA ALA A 164 9.05 -15.57 -6.91
C ALA A 164 10.15 -16.50 -7.46
N HIS A 165 11.18 -16.80 -6.66
CA HIS A 165 12.23 -17.74 -7.01
C HIS A 165 11.68 -19.10 -7.37
N VAL A 166 10.85 -19.68 -6.49
CA VAL A 166 10.27 -21.02 -6.71
C VAL A 166 9.37 -21.01 -7.94
N ILE A 167 8.51 -19.99 -8.08
CA ILE A 167 7.59 -19.84 -9.22
C ILE A 167 8.36 -19.80 -10.55
N ILE A 168 9.48 -19.07 -10.59
CA ILE A 168 10.34 -18.94 -11.76
C ILE A 168 11.12 -20.23 -12.03
N ARG A 169 11.78 -20.78 -11.01
CA ARG A 169 12.59 -22.01 -11.10
C ARG A 169 11.76 -23.17 -11.65
N GLU A 170 10.52 -23.29 -11.22
CA GLU A 170 9.59 -24.36 -11.62
C GLU A 170 8.71 -24.00 -12.83
N SER A 171 8.91 -22.81 -13.42
CA SER A 171 8.12 -22.32 -14.57
C SER A 171 6.60 -22.33 -14.32
N LEU A 172 6.18 -21.97 -13.10
CA LEU A 172 4.76 -21.89 -12.70
C LEU A 172 4.10 -20.54 -13.06
N TYR A 173 4.87 -19.59 -13.56
CA TYR A 173 4.35 -18.29 -13.98
C TYR A 173 3.51 -18.38 -15.27
N ARG A 174 2.62 -17.42 -15.49
CA ARG A 174 1.80 -17.36 -16.71
C ARG A 174 2.62 -16.79 -17.87
N ASN A 175 2.95 -17.65 -18.83
CA ASN A 175 3.79 -17.31 -20.00
C ASN A 175 3.24 -16.12 -20.81
N ASP A 176 1.93 -16.03 -20.99
CA ASP A 176 1.31 -14.97 -21.80
C ASP A 176 1.66 -13.57 -21.28
N PHE A 177 1.74 -13.41 -19.95
CA PHE A 177 2.10 -12.13 -19.33
C PHE A 177 3.59 -11.80 -19.52
N VAL A 178 4.46 -12.81 -19.38
CA VAL A 178 5.91 -12.64 -19.53
C VAL A 178 6.29 -12.30 -20.97
N HIS A 179 5.66 -12.95 -21.96
CA HIS A 179 5.95 -12.72 -23.37
C HIS A 179 5.31 -11.45 -23.94
N ALA A 180 4.18 -10.98 -23.39
CA ALA A 180 3.43 -9.86 -23.95
C ALA A 180 3.83 -8.46 -23.45
N GLY A 181 4.73 -8.33 -22.47
CA GLY A 181 5.08 -6.98 -21.96
C GLY A 181 6.05 -6.85 -20.80
N ALA A 182 6.67 -7.92 -20.32
CA ALA A 182 7.56 -7.84 -19.16
C ALA A 182 8.99 -7.41 -19.56
N ALA A 183 9.17 -6.14 -19.92
CA ALA A 183 10.48 -5.54 -20.06
C ALA A 183 11.27 -5.72 -18.75
N GLY A 184 12.43 -6.38 -18.82
CA GLY A 184 13.26 -6.65 -17.63
C GLY A 184 13.00 -7.99 -16.93
N PHE A 185 12.10 -8.85 -17.41
CA PHE A 185 11.87 -10.18 -16.83
C PHE A 185 13.16 -10.99 -16.69
N ILE A 186 14.01 -11.02 -17.72
CA ILE A 186 15.29 -11.77 -17.67
C ILE A 186 16.19 -11.26 -16.54
N ARG A 187 16.33 -9.94 -16.38
CA ARG A 187 17.12 -9.34 -15.30
C ARG A 187 16.52 -9.65 -13.93
N PHE A 188 15.20 -9.58 -13.80
CA PHE A 188 14.51 -9.93 -12.56
C PHE A 188 14.66 -11.42 -12.21
N ARG A 189 14.48 -12.29 -13.21
CA ARG A 189 14.69 -13.73 -13.12
C ARG A 189 16.09 -14.03 -12.60
N ASP A 190 17.11 -13.46 -13.22
CA ASP A 190 18.50 -13.72 -12.85
C ASP A 190 18.78 -13.23 -11.42
N LEU A 191 18.29 -12.05 -11.03
CA LEU A 191 18.40 -11.51 -9.68
C LEU A 191 17.75 -12.41 -8.62
N VAL A 192 16.54 -12.90 -8.90
CA VAL A 192 15.79 -13.73 -7.97
C VAL A 192 16.39 -15.13 -7.87
N LEU A 193 16.80 -15.72 -8.99
CA LEU A 193 17.43 -17.04 -9.03
C LEU A 193 18.80 -17.03 -8.35
N SER A 194 19.59 -15.95 -8.47
CA SER A 194 20.90 -15.86 -7.82
C SER A 194 20.82 -15.49 -6.33
N GLY A 195 19.83 -14.68 -5.94
CA GLY A 195 19.81 -14.03 -4.63
C GLY A 195 18.87 -14.64 -3.59
N TYR A 196 17.80 -15.31 -4.02
CA TYR A 196 16.64 -15.61 -3.15
C TYR A 196 16.23 -17.08 -3.16
N SER A 197 17.21 -18.00 -3.14
CA SER A 197 16.92 -19.43 -2.98
C SER A 197 16.14 -19.71 -1.68
N PRO A 198 15.27 -20.75 -1.64
CA PRO A 198 14.52 -21.09 -0.42
C PRO A 198 15.41 -21.26 0.82
N ASP A 199 16.57 -21.92 0.71
CA ASP A 199 17.52 -22.09 1.82
C ASP A 199 18.12 -20.74 2.28
N SER A 200 18.35 -19.80 1.37
CA SER A 200 18.81 -18.44 1.72
C SER A 200 17.70 -17.65 2.41
N VAL A 201 16.48 -17.72 1.88
CA VAL A 201 15.32 -16.98 2.38
C VAL A 201 14.87 -17.51 3.74
N GLU A 202 14.98 -18.82 3.98
CA GLU A 202 14.73 -19.41 5.30
C GLU A 202 15.60 -18.77 6.40
N LYS A 203 16.90 -18.56 6.13
CA LYS A 203 17.82 -17.93 7.08
C LYS A 203 17.46 -16.48 7.39
N ILE A 204 16.91 -15.75 6.41
CA ILE A 204 16.51 -14.35 6.56
C ILE A 204 15.18 -14.25 7.31
N THR A 205 14.20 -15.05 6.87
CA THR A 205 12.79 -14.90 7.22
C THR A 205 12.36 -15.73 8.43
N GLY A 206 13.13 -16.77 8.78
CA GLY A 206 12.74 -17.78 9.75
C GLY A 206 11.69 -18.77 9.24
N ILE A 207 11.28 -18.67 7.97
CA ILE A 207 10.26 -19.55 7.38
C ILE A 207 10.95 -20.74 6.70
N LYS A 208 10.61 -21.94 7.13
CA LYS A 208 11.16 -23.19 6.56
C LYS A 208 11.01 -23.23 5.04
N LYS A 209 12.04 -23.68 4.34
CA LYS A 209 12.03 -23.78 2.88
C LYS A 209 10.84 -24.59 2.33
N GLU A 210 10.42 -25.65 3.01
CA GLU A 210 9.28 -26.46 2.56
C GLU A 210 7.97 -25.65 2.59
N THR A 211 7.86 -24.71 3.53
CA THR A 211 6.72 -23.78 3.58
C THR A 211 6.80 -22.75 2.46
N ILE A 212 7.99 -22.25 2.12
CA ILE A 212 8.21 -21.32 1.01
C ILE A 212 7.83 -22.01 -0.31
N GLU A 213 8.33 -23.22 -0.54
CA GLU A 213 8.07 -23.98 -1.76
C GLU A 213 6.59 -24.34 -1.93
N SER A 214 5.96 -24.88 -0.86
CA SER A 214 4.53 -25.17 -0.87
C SER A 214 3.68 -23.92 -1.11
N LEU A 215 3.99 -22.81 -0.44
CA LEU A 215 3.21 -21.57 -0.59
C LEU A 215 3.33 -20.96 -1.99
N ALA A 216 4.52 -21.01 -2.58
CA ALA A 216 4.76 -20.53 -3.94
C ALA A 216 3.97 -21.35 -4.96
N SER A 217 3.97 -22.68 -4.81
CA SER A 217 3.19 -23.59 -5.66
C SER A 217 1.69 -23.35 -5.52
N ASP A 218 1.18 -23.28 -4.28
CA ASP A 218 -0.24 -23.02 -3.99
C ASP A 218 -0.70 -21.68 -4.62
N PHE A 219 0.10 -20.63 -4.45
CA PHE A 219 -0.21 -19.31 -5.00
C PHE A 219 -0.24 -19.33 -6.53
N ALA A 220 0.80 -19.86 -7.19
CA ALA A 220 0.90 -19.83 -8.66
C ALA A 220 -0.08 -20.77 -9.38
N ARG A 221 -0.52 -21.85 -8.71
CA ARG A 221 -1.48 -22.81 -9.25
C ARG A 221 -2.94 -22.41 -9.03
N SER A 222 -3.19 -21.44 -8.15
CA SER A 222 -4.52 -20.89 -7.96
C SER A 222 -5.02 -20.21 -9.25
N GLY A 223 -6.34 -20.15 -9.42
CA GLY A 223 -6.95 -19.63 -10.65
C GLY A 223 -6.89 -18.11 -10.73
N ARG A 224 -7.19 -17.42 -9.62
CA ARG A 224 -7.18 -15.96 -9.47
C ARG A 224 -6.49 -15.55 -8.15
N PRO A 225 -5.18 -15.83 -8.00
CA PRO A 225 -4.43 -15.45 -6.82
C PRO A 225 -4.15 -13.94 -6.77
N VAL A 226 -4.21 -13.35 -5.58
CA VAL A 226 -3.84 -11.94 -5.37
C VAL A 226 -2.91 -11.82 -4.19
N ALA A 227 -1.79 -11.14 -4.38
CA ALA A 227 -0.84 -10.78 -3.33
C ALA A 227 -0.98 -9.29 -3.00
N ILE A 228 -1.03 -8.96 -1.71
CA ILE A 228 -1.22 -7.59 -1.22
C ILE A 228 -0.24 -7.29 -0.09
N CYS A 229 0.17 -6.03 0.03
CA CYS A 229 0.95 -5.56 1.17
C CYS A 229 0.49 -4.18 1.66
N GLY A 230 0.96 -3.79 2.84
CA GLY A 230 0.62 -2.53 3.48
C GLY A 230 0.26 -2.71 4.93
N ARG A 231 1.23 -2.46 5.81
CA ARG A 231 1.14 -2.83 7.23
C ARG A 231 -0.04 -2.20 7.96
N GLY A 232 -0.71 -2.99 8.78
CA GLY A 232 -1.80 -2.53 9.64
C GLY A 232 -2.97 -1.95 8.82
N GLN A 233 -3.36 -0.70 9.11
CA GLN A 233 -4.48 -0.03 8.44
C GLN A 233 -4.12 0.57 7.06
N GLY A 234 -2.86 0.49 6.61
CA GLY A 234 -2.42 1.13 5.36
C GLY A 234 -2.32 2.66 5.43
N LYS A 235 -2.28 3.24 6.64
CA LYS A 235 -2.17 4.69 6.84
C LYS A 235 -0.74 5.22 6.79
N SER A 236 0.25 4.32 6.79
CA SER A 236 1.67 4.65 6.71
C SER A 236 2.25 4.20 5.38
N GLN A 237 3.31 4.88 4.94
CA GLN A 237 4.13 4.41 3.83
C GLN A 237 4.72 3.03 4.13
N SER A 238 5.01 2.25 3.07
CA SER A 238 5.77 1.01 3.20
C SER A 238 7.01 1.00 2.30
N SER A 239 7.83 -0.03 2.47
CA SER A 239 9.04 -0.23 1.68
C SER A 239 8.69 -0.40 0.20
N LEU A 240 9.27 0.43 -0.67
CA LEU A 240 9.13 0.28 -2.11
C LEU A 240 9.61 -1.11 -2.58
N GLY A 241 10.66 -1.66 -1.97
CA GLY A 241 11.15 -3.00 -2.29
C GLY A 241 10.16 -4.11 -1.95
N GLU A 242 9.42 -3.98 -0.83
CA GLU A 242 8.35 -4.93 -0.47
C GLU A 242 7.21 -4.84 -1.49
N LEU A 243 6.78 -3.64 -1.85
CA LEU A 243 5.70 -3.43 -2.82
C LEU A 243 6.06 -4.00 -4.20
N LEU A 244 7.27 -3.74 -4.69
CA LEU A 244 7.73 -4.27 -5.97
C LEU A 244 7.85 -5.79 -5.96
N ALA A 245 8.34 -6.38 -4.85
CA ALA A 245 8.39 -7.83 -4.71
C ALA A 245 6.99 -8.48 -4.70
N VAL A 246 6.03 -7.88 -3.99
CA VAL A 246 4.65 -8.36 -3.94
C VAL A 246 3.93 -8.16 -5.27
N GLN A 247 4.17 -7.04 -5.96
CA GLN A 247 3.64 -6.85 -7.32
C GLN A 247 4.25 -7.82 -8.32
N ALA A 248 5.53 -8.18 -8.19
CA ALA A 248 6.14 -9.19 -9.04
C ALA A 248 5.44 -10.55 -8.90
N LEU A 249 4.92 -10.92 -7.71
CA LEU A 249 4.10 -12.12 -7.55
C LEU A 249 2.79 -12.03 -8.36
N ASN A 250 2.09 -10.91 -8.29
CA ASN A 250 0.87 -10.69 -9.08
C ASN A 250 1.15 -10.71 -10.60
N ALA A 251 2.30 -10.16 -11.01
CA ALA A 251 2.77 -10.18 -12.38
C ALA A 251 3.08 -11.62 -12.85
N LEU A 252 3.85 -12.39 -12.08
CA LEU A 252 4.15 -13.79 -12.37
C LEU A 252 2.90 -14.67 -12.44
N ALA A 253 1.90 -14.39 -11.59
CA ALA A 253 0.61 -15.07 -11.63
C ALA A 253 -0.28 -14.63 -12.81
N GLY A 254 0.11 -13.59 -13.56
CA GLY A 254 -0.67 -13.07 -14.68
C GLY A 254 -1.95 -12.34 -14.28
N ASN A 255 -2.02 -11.84 -13.04
CA ASN A 255 -3.24 -11.31 -12.43
C ASN A 255 -3.33 -9.78 -12.39
N ILE A 256 -2.46 -9.08 -13.12
CA ILE A 256 -2.57 -7.63 -13.31
C ILE A 256 -3.63 -7.35 -14.39
N GLY A 257 -4.61 -6.50 -14.07
CA GLY A 257 -5.70 -6.11 -14.97
C GLY A 257 -6.71 -7.23 -15.23
N LYS A 258 -6.81 -8.23 -14.34
CA LYS A 258 -7.71 -9.38 -14.45
C LYS A 258 -8.66 -9.47 -13.26
N GLU A 259 -9.84 -10.06 -13.46
CA GLU A 259 -10.83 -10.31 -12.41
C GLU A 259 -10.20 -11.11 -11.27
N GLY A 260 -10.42 -10.68 -10.02
CA GLY A 260 -9.77 -11.26 -8.84
C GLY A 260 -8.32 -10.82 -8.62
N GLY A 261 -7.82 -9.87 -9.43
CA GLY A 261 -6.44 -9.44 -9.45
C GLY A 261 -6.21 -7.99 -8.99
N VAL A 262 -5.14 -7.40 -9.52
CA VAL A 262 -4.68 -6.03 -9.19
C VAL A 262 -4.93 -5.08 -10.35
N TYR A 263 -5.39 -3.87 -10.04
CA TYR A 263 -5.70 -2.83 -11.03
C TYR A 263 -5.00 -1.52 -10.70
N ALA A 264 -4.58 -0.80 -11.75
CA ALA A 264 -4.22 0.61 -11.67
C ALA A 264 -5.51 1.44 -11.73
N CYS A 265 -5.92 2.01 -10.60
CA CYS A 265 -7.11 2.84 -10.48
C CYS A 265 -6.71 4.31 -10.57
N ASN A 266 -7.13 4.97 -11.65
CA ASN A 266 -7.07 6.42 -11.72
C ASN A 266 -8.12 7.00 -10.77
N ASP A 267 -7.80 8.13 -10.12
CA ASP A 267 -8.81 8.89 -9.38
C ASP A 267 -9.92 9.27 -10.38
N PRO A 268 -11.22 9.06 -10.06
CA PRO A 268 -12.27 9.65 -10.86
C PRO A 268 -12.04 11.18 -10.85
N ALA A 269 -11.85 11.73 -12.05
CA ALA A 269 -11.71 13.16 -12.27
C ALA A 269 -12.92 13.94 -11.72
#